data_AF-A0A949G1J0-F1
#
_entry.id   AF-A0A949G1J0-F1
#
_cell.length_a   1.000
_cell.length_b   1.000
_cell.length_c   1.000
_cell.angle_alpha   90.00
_cell.angle_beta   90.00
_cell.angle_gamma   90.00
#
_symmetry.space_group_name_H-M   'P 1'
#
loop_
_entity.id
_entity.type
_entity.pdbx_description
1 polymer ?
#
loop_
_entity_poly.entity_id
_entity_poly.type
_entity_poly.pdbx_seq_one_letter_code
_entity_poly.pdbx_strand_id
1 'polypeptide(L)' 'MIDDLREEEIVNKVGGRFKLSTLIQKRLVALNAGGRPLVDVDTDDKMQIVIEEIKQDKIFLDT' A
#
# COMPACT_ATOMS: atom_id res chain seq x y z
N MET A 1 -0.11 8.39 -17.81
CA MET A 1 -0.64 7.26 -18.63
C MET A 1 -0.28 5.89 -18.06
N ILE A 2 0.98 5.44 -17.98
CA ILE A 2 1.31 4.13 -17.36
C ILE A 2 1.13 4.17 -15.83
N ASP A 3 1.51 5.26 -15.16
CA ASP A 3 1.36 5.36 -13.70
C ASP A 3 -0.10 5.58 -13.26
N ASP A 4 -0.92 6.26 -14.07
CA ASP A 4 -2.36 6.40 -13.78
C ASP A 4 -3.10 5.06 -13.84
N LEU A 5 -2.75 4.19 -14.80
CA LEU A 5 -3.32 2.85 -14.91
C LEU A 5 -2.97 1.98 -13.70
N ARG A 6 -1.73 2.12 -13.18
CA ARG A 6 -1.28 1.42 -11.96
C ARG A 6 -2.07 1.88 -10.72
N GLU A 7 -2.37 3.17 -10.61
CA GLU A 7 -3.23 3.66 -9.52
C GLU A 7 -4.64 3.07 -9.60
N GLU A 8 -5.25 3.01 -10.79
CA GLU A 8 -6.59 2.44 -10.96
C GLU A 8 -6.66 0.95 -10.61
N GLU A 9 -5.64 0.16 -10.96
CA GLU A 9 -5.56 -1.26 -10.59
C GLU A 9 -5.54 -1.45 -9.07
N ILE A 10 -4.72 -0.68 -8.36
CA ILE A 10 -4.61 -0.74 -6.90
C ILE A 10 -5.93 -0.29 -6.26
N VAL A 11 -6.55 0.77 -6.78
CA VAL A 11 -7.86 1.28 -6.32
C VAL A 11 -8.94 0.21 -6.46
N ASN A 12 -9.02 -0.46 -7.61
CA ASN A 12 -9.98 -1.52 -7.84
C ASN A 12 -9.73 -2.73 -6.94
N LYS A 13 -8.46 -3.08 -6.72
CA LYS A 13 -8.03 -4.17 -5.84
C LYS A 13 -8.46 -3.99 -4.39
N VAL A 14 -8.32 -2.78 -3.83
CA VAL A 14 -8.71 -2.49 -2.44
C VAL A 14 -10.19 -2.10 -2.28
N GLY A 15 -10.93 -1.99 -3.39
CA GLY A 15 -12.35 -1.66 -3.38
C GLY A 15 -12.67 -0.17 -3.24
N GLY A 16 -11.82 0.71 -3.77
CA GLY A 16 -12.08 2.15 -3.92
C GLY A 16 -11.03 3.06 -3.27
N ARG A 17 -11.03 4.34 -3.69
CA ARG A 17 -10.02 5.34 -3.27
C ARG A 17 -10.04 5.62 -1.77
N PHE A 18 -11.21 5.58 -1.14
CA PHE A 18 -11.33 5.81 0.31
C PHE A 18 -10.67 4.69 1.12
N LYS A 19 -10.90 3.43 0.72
CA LYS A 19 -10.25 2.25 1.31
C LYS A 19 -8.75 2.27 1.07
N LEU A 20 -8.31 2.67 -0.13
CA LEU A 20 -6.89 2.85 -0.44
C LEU A 20 -6.22 3.85 0.53
N SER A 21 -6.76 5.06 0.64
CA SER A 21 -6.22 6.09 1.54
C SER A 21 -6.18 5.61 3.00
N THR A 22 -7.22 4.90 3.44
CA THR A 22 -7.29 4.36 4.81
C THR A 22 -6.23 3.30 5.05
N LEU A 23 -6.05 2.36 4.11
CA LEU A 23 -5.05 1.29 4.19
C LEU A 23 -3.64 1.87 4.21
N ILE A 24 -3.36 2.82 3.31
CA ILE A 24 -2.07 3.52 3.24
C ILE A 24 -1.77 4.22 4.58
N GLN A 25 -2.71 5.03 5.08
CA GLN A 25 -2.51 5.76 6.33
C GLN A 25 -2.24 4.83 7.51
N LYS A 26 -3.04 3.77 7.68
CA LYS A 26 -2.82 2.77 8.73
C LYS A 26 -1.44 2.11 8.63
N ARG A 27 -1.02 1.77 7.41
CA ARG A 27 0.27 1.10 7.21
C ARG A 27 1.46 2.04 7.43
N LEU A 28 1.39 3.28 6.97
CA LEU A 28 2.40 4.29 7.25
C LEU A 28 2.61 4.51 8.75
N VAL A 29 1.53 4.56 9.53
CA VAL A 29 1.61 4.66 11.00
C VAL A 29 2.36 3.45 11.58
N ALA A 30 2.07 2.23 11.11
CA ALA A 30 2.78 1.03 11.55
C ALA A 30 4.28 1.06 11.19
N LEU A 31 4.65 1.47 9.98
CA LEU A 31 6.04 1.62 9.56
C LEU A 31 6.76 2.73 10.35
N ASN A 32 6.07 3.83 10.67
CA ASN A 32 6.59 4.89 11.52
C ASN A 32 6.81 4.44 12.97
N ALA A 33 6.02 3.49 13.46
CA ALA A 33 6.17 2.88 14.78
C ALA A 33 7.28 1.80 14.84
N GLY A 34 8.04 1.59 13.75
CA GLY A 34 9.10 0.56 13.68
C GLY A 34 8.63 -0.79 13.13
N GLY A 35 7.43 -0.85 12.55
CA GLY A 35 6.96 -2.01 11.81
C GLY A 35 7.88 -2.33 10.63
N ARG A 36 8.14 -3.61 10.41
CA ARG A 36 9.00 -4.07 9.31
C ARG A 36 8.21 -4.16 8.00
N PRO A 37 8.81 -3.84 6.85
CA PRO A 37 8.26 -4.16 5.54
C PRO A 37 7.93 -5.66 5.42
N LEU A 38 6.82 -5.98 4.76
CA LEU A 38 6.39 -7.36 4.47
C LEU A 38 6.85 -7.85 3.09
N VAL A 39 7.50 -6.96 2.35
CA VAL A 39 8.06 -7.18 1.02
C VAL A 39 9.53 -6.83 1.06
N ASP A 40 10.32 -7.55 0.25
CA ASP A 40 11.73 -7.24 0.07
C ASP A 40 11.84 -6.17 -1.02
N VAL A 41 12.17 -4.95 -0.62
CA VAL A 41 12.32 -3.80 -1.51
C VAL A 41 13.59 -3.04 -1.13
N ASP A 42 14.37 -2.69 -2.14
CA ASP A 42 15.61 -1.92 -1.99
C ASP A 42 15.29 -0.42 -1.95
N THR A 43 14.44 0.00 -1.01
CA THR A 43 14.04 1.39 -0.80
C THR A 43 13.60 1.64 0.64
N ASP A 44 13.99 2.80 1.18
CA ASP A 44 13.51 3.30 2.46
C ASP A 44 12.21 4.13 2.33
N ASP A 45 11.71 4.33 1.10
CA ASP A 45 10.47 5.06 0.86
C ASP A 45 9.27 4.23 1.35
N LYS A 46 8.71 4.68 2.48
CA LYS A 46 7.54 4.08 3.12
C LYS A 46 6.32 4.03 2.20
N MET A 47 6.14 5.03 1.32
CA MET A 47 5.03 5.00 0.37
C MET A 47 5.21 3.91 -0.67
N GLN A 48 6.43 3.72 -1.19
CA GLN A 48 6.71 2.63 -2.11
C GLN A 48 6.54 1.26 -1.44
N ILE A 49 7.04 1.10 -0.21
CA ILE A 49 6.85 -0.13 0.58
C ILE A 49 5.37 -0.48 0.68
N VAL A 50 4.53 0.49 1.09
CA VAL A 50 3.09 0.28 1.26
C VAL A 50 2.43 -0.12 -0.07
N ILE A 51 2.77 0.54 -1.17
CA ILE A 51 2.21 0.24 -2.50
C ILE A 51 2.58 -1.18 -2.93
N GLU A 52 3.84 -1.58 -2.75
CA GLU A 52 4.28 -2.93 -3.10
C GLU A 52 3.64 -3.99 -2.21
N GLU A 53 3.41 -3.71 -0.93
CA GLU A 53 2.67 -4.61 -0.03
C GLU A 53 1.21 -4.79 -0.47
N ILE A 54 0.54 -3.74 -0.96
CA ILE A 54 -0.82 -3.83 -1.50
C ILE A 54 -0.81 -4.63 -2.81
N LYS A 55 0.15 -4.36 -3.70
CA LYS A 55 0.27 -5.07 -4.98
C LYS A 55 0.51 -6.56 -4.80
N GLN A 56 1.30 -6.95 -3.80
CA GLN A 56 1.62 -8.34 -3.47
C GLN A 56 0.63 -9.01 -2.50
N ASP A 57 -0.54 -8.41 -2.26
CA ASP A 57 -1.60 -8.96 -1.39
C ASP A 57 -1.14 -9.24 0.05
N LYS A 58 -0.13 -8.49 0.55
CA LYS A 58 0.41 -8.65 1.91
C LYS A 58 -0.41 -7.91 2.96
N ILE A 59 -1.09 -6.85 2.56
CA ILE A 59 -1.95 -6.04 3.43
C ILE A 59 -3.32 -5.82 2.78
N PHE A 60 -4.35 -5.80 3.61
CA PHE A 60 -5.75 -5.58 3.22
C PHE A 60 -6.51 -4.96 4.37
N LEU A 61 -7.64 -4.31 4.06
CA LEU A 61 -8.60 -3.90 5.09
C LEU A 61 -9.56 -5.05 5.34
N ASP A 62 -9.52 -5.61 6.54
CA ASP A 62 -10.55 -6.54 6.99
C ASP A 62 -11.90 -5.80 7.10
N THR A 63 -12.99 -6.48 6.74
CA THR A 63 -14.33 -5.88 6.65
C THR A 63 -15.03 -5.83 8.00
#